data_AF-A0A1Y2NP58-F1
#
_entry.id   AF-A0A1Y2NP58-F1
#
_cell.length_a   1.000
_cell.length_b   1.000
_cell.length_c   1.000
_cell.angle_alpha   90.00
_cell.angle_beta   90.00
_cell.angle_gamma   90.00
#
_symmetry.space_group_name_H-M   'P 1'
#
loop_
_entity.id
_entity.type
_entity.pdbx_description
1 polymer ?
#
loop_
_entity_poly.entity_id
_entity_poly.type
_entity_poly.pdbx_seq_one_letter_code
_entity_poly.pdbx_strand_id
1 'polypeptide(L)' 'MVSKTRVVLGMLVLAALAFGSIALLAAVGAGATWFTIVPLGVLSAGAVLAHSLGWFDKKAGD' A
#
# COMPACT_ATOMS: atom_id res chain seq x y z
N MET A 1 2.21 -2.45 22.31
CA MET A 1 2.57 -3.37 21.21
C MET A 1 1.76 -2.94 20.00
N VAL A 2 2.31 -2.87 18.78
CA VAL A 2 1.48 -2.53 17.61
C VAL A 2 0.35 -3.55 17.54
N SER A 3 -0.89 -3.08 17.53
CA SER A 3 -2.03 -4.00 17.58
C SER A 3 -2.03 -4.80 16.28
N LYS A 4 -2.02 -6.15 16.40
CA LYS A 4 -1.98 -7.06 15.25
C LYS A 4 -3.04 -6.70 14.20
N THR A 5 -4.19 -6.22 14.66
CA THR A 5 -5.30 -5.73 13.83
C THR A 5 -4.93 -4.52 12.97
N ARG A 6 -4.17 -3.55 13.49
CA ARG A 6 -3.77 -2.35 12.72
C ARG A 6 -2.80 -2.69 11.60
N VAL A 7 -1.88 -3.63 11.86
CA VAL A 7 -0.93 -4.12 10.85
C VAL A 7 -1.67 -4.90 9.75
N VAL A 8 -2.59 -5.79 10.13
CA VAL A 8 -3.40 -6.55 9.17
C VAL A 8 -4.24 -5.61 8.30
N LEU A 9 -4.89 -4.61 8.89
CA LEU A 9 -5.64 -3.59 8.13
C LEU A 9 -4.74 -2.79 7.18
N GLY A 10 -3.54 -2.39 7.63
CA GLY A 10 -2.58 -1.67 6.78
C GLY A 10 -2.12 -2.51 5.59
N MET A 11 -1.83 -3.79 5.80
CA MET A 11 -1.49 -4.73 4.72
C MET A 11 -2.67 -4.97 3.77
N LEU A 12 -3.89 -5.06 4.29
CA LEU A 12 -5.11 -5.21 3.49
C LEU A 12 -5.34 -4.01 2.57
N VAL A 13 -5.16 -2.80 3.10
CA VAL A 13 -5.28 -1.56 2.32
C VAL A 13 -4.20 -1.48 1.24
N LEU A 14 -2.94 -1.82 1.57
CA LEU A 14 -1.86 -1.89 0.59
C LEU A 14 -2.12 -2.91 -0.51
N ALA A 15 -2.65 -4.09 -0.15
CA ALA A 15 -3.05 -5.11 -1.10
C ALA A 15 -4.17 -4.58 -2.02
N ALA A 16 -5.21 -3.97 -1.45
CA ALA A 16 -6.30 -3.39 -2.22
C ALA A 16 -5.81 -2.29 -3.19
N LEU A 17 -4.87 -1.45 -2.76
CA LEU A 17 -4.23 -0.44 -3.60
C LEU A 17 -3.41 -1.07 -4.74
N ALA A 18 -2.68 -2.15 -4.49
CA ALA A 18 -1.95 -2.86 -5.52
C ALA A 18 -2.90 -3.48 -6.57
N PHE A 19 -3.96 -4.16 -6.14
CA PHE A 19 -4.96 -4.72 -7.04
C PHE A 19 -5.72 -3.63 -7.80
N GLY A 20 -6.07 -2.53 -7.14
CA GLY A 20 -6.70 -1.37 -7.76
C GLY A 20 -5.82 -0.72 -8.83
N SER A 21 -4.51 -0.67 -8.60
CA SER A 21 -3.54 -0.14 -9.57
C SER A 21 -3.46 -0.99 -10.83
N ILE A 22 -3.44 -2.32 -10.66
CA ILE A 22 -3.46 -3.27 -11.77
C ILE A 22 -4.78 -3.18 -12.55
N ALA A 23 -5.91 -3.12 -11.86
CA ALA A 23 -7.22 -2.97 -12.48
C ALA A 23 -7.34 -1.64 -13.24
N LEU A 24 -6.82 -0.54 -12.67
CA LEU A 24 -6.81 0.77 -13.31
C LEU A 24 -5.93 0.77 -14.58
N LEU A 25 -4.75 0.13 -14.53
CA LEU A 25 -3.90 0.00 -15.72
C LEU A 25 -4.55 -0.83 -16.82
N ALA A 26 -5.23 -1.92 -16.44
CA ALA A 26 -5.99 -2.73 -17.37
C ALA A 26 -7.14 -1.94 -18.01
N ALA A 27 -7.85 -1.13 -17.22
CA ALA A 27 -8.93 -0.28 -17.71
C ALA A 27 -8.45 0.83 -18.66
N VAL A 28 -7.24 1.37 -18.44
CA VAL A 28 -6.65 2.42 -19.28
C VAL A 28 -5.93 1.84 -20.51
N GLY A 29 -5.81 0.51 -20.62
CA GLY A 29 -5.10 -0.13 -21.74
C GLY A 29 -3.60 0.16 -21.74
N ALA A 30 -2.99 0.31 -20.55
CA ALA A 30 -1.59 0.65 -20.42
C ALA A 30 -0.68 -0.47 -20.95
N GLY A 31 0.44 -0.10 -21.57
CA GLY A 31 1.43 -1.08 -22.04
C GLY A 31 2.00 -1.92 -20.90
N ALA A 32 2.40 -3.17 -21.21
CA ALA A 32 2.85 -4.17 -20.24
C ALA A 32 3.95 -3.67 -19.26
N THR A 33 4.80 -2.74 -19.70
CA THR A 33 5.84 -2.10 -18.87
C THR A 33 5.27 -1.34 -17.67
N TRP A 34 4.08 -0.76 -17.78
CA TRP A 34 3.49 0.01 -16.69
C TRP A 34 2.95 -0.89 -15.57
N PHE A 35 2.59 -2.14 -15.88
CA PHE A 35 2.13 -3.11 -14.88
C PHE A 35 3.19 -3.55 -13.88
N THR A 36 4.47 -3.29 -14.14
CA THR A 36 5.54 -3.52 -13.16
C THR A 36 5.85 -2.26 -12.38
N ILE A 37 5.90 -1.09 -13.05
CA ILE A 37 6.28 0.17 -12.44
C ILE A 37 5.19 0.70 -11.49
N VAL A 38 3.94 0.72 -11.93
CA VAL A 38 2.86 1.38 -11.18
C VAL A 38 2.53 0.65 -9.87
N PRO A 39 2.38 -0.69 -9.84
CA PRO A 39 2.11 -1.38 -8.57
C PRO A 39 3.26 -1.24 -7.57
N LEU A 40 4.51 -1.27 -8.03
CA LEU A 40 5.69 -1.04 -7.18
C LEU A 40 5.69 0.38 -6.62
N GLY A 41 5.45 1.39 -7.47
CA GLY A 41 5.38 2.79 -7.04
C GLY A 41 4.27 3.03 -6.02
N VAL A 42 3.10 2.43 -6.23
CA VAL A 42 1.95 2.55 -5.32
C VAL A 42 2.21 1.84 -3.99
N LEU A 43 2.83 0.66 -3.99
CA LEU A 43 3.22 -0.03 -2.76
C LEU A 43 4.27 0.76 -1.99
N SER A 44 5.31 1.28 -2.65
CA SER A 44 6.34 2.10 -2.01
C SER A 44 5.76 3.39 -1.44
N ALA A 45 4.95 4.12 -2.21
CA ALA A 45 4.32 5.35 -1.75
C ALA A 45 3.32 5.09 -0.60
N GLY A 46 2.49 4.07 -0.73
CA GLY A 46 1.54 3.66 0.31
C GLY A 46 2.24 3.23 1.60
N ALA A 47 3.36 2.51 1.50
CA ALA A 47 4.15 2.09 2.65
C ALA A 47 4.82 3.29 3.34
N VAL A 48 5.38 4.24 2.58
CA VAL A 48 5.98 5.47 3.12
C VAL A 48 4.93 6.34 3.82
N LEU A 49 3.74 6.50 3.22
CA LEU A 49 2.64 7.25 3.83
C LEU A 49 2.15 6.57 5.11
N ALA A 50 1.94 5.25 5.09
CA ALA A 50 1.54 4.50 6.27
C ALA A 50 2.60 4.56 7.39
N HIS A 51 3.89 4.57 7.04
CA HIS A 51 4.97 4.79 7.99
C HIS A 51 4.93 6.22 8.55
N SER A 52 4.83 7.25 7.70
CA SER A 52 4.81 8.66 8.12
C SER A 52 3.59 9.03 8.96
N LEU A 53 2.46 8.35 8.77
CA LEU A 53 1.25 8.49 9.59
C LEU A 53 1.36 7.77 10.94
N GLY A 54 2.51 7.13 11.22
CA GLY A 54 2.72 6.35 12.44
C GLY A 54 1.87 5.10 12.51
N TRP A 55 1.34 4.61 11.37
CA TRP A 55 0.42 3.46 11.34
C TRP A 55 1.13 2.15 11.71
N PHE A 56 2.39 2.02 11.29
CA PHE A 56 3.28 0.93 11.70
C PHE A 56 4.06 1.25 12.97
N ASP A 57 4.06 2.51 13.40
CA ASP A 57 4.77 2.93 14.59
C ASP A 57 4.01 2.48 15.84
N LYS A 58 4.72 1.84 16.75
CA LYS A 58 4.15 1.42 18.03
C LYS A 58 4.03 2.70 18.83
N LYS A 59 2.80 3.14 19.16
CA LYS A 59 2.56 4.23 20.13
C LYS A 59 3.58 4.05 21.26
N ALA A 60 4.56 4.94 21.34
CA ALA A 60 5.42 5.02 22.50
C ALA A 60 4.46 5.19 23.67
N GLY A 61 4.50 4.22 24.58
CA GLY A 61 3.58 4.19 25.70
C GLY A 61 3.79 5.42 26.55
N ASP A 62 2.70 6.10 26.86
CA ASP A 62 2.45 6.56 28.21
C ASP A 62 1.77 5.40 28.95
#